data_AF-A0A3D4EUY2-F1
#
_entry.id   AF-A0A3D4EUY2-F1
#
_cell.length_a   1.000
_cell.length_b   1.000
_cell.length_c   1.000
_cell.angle_alpha   90.00
_cell.angle_beta   90.00
_cell.angle_gamma   90.00
#
_symmetry.space_group_name_H-M   'P 1'
#
loop_
_entity.id
_entity.type
_entity.pdbx_description
1 polymer ?
#
loop_
_entity_poly.entity_id
_entity_poly.type
_entity_poly.pdbx_seq_one_letter_code
_entity_poly.pdbx_strand_id
1 'polypeptide(L)'
;MSSSLTVEEARAQVDSRTKELINWHFSPETGCPYWLDWAKNAGWDPRERVQTFADMLHFDNFDDEVLRKEDPAKFIPKAYEGRPYNVFETGGTTGMPKQRIGWEDYKTDYTEFSEHYGPDFFPQGANWLMVGPTGPRRLRMAIEHLANIRGGACYFIDLDPRWVKRLIGMGEMQMAKAYQ
;
A
#
# COMPACT_ATOMS: atom_id res chain seq x y z
N MET A 1 4.09 -20.60 -7.69
CA MET A 1 5.16 -21.59 -7.38
C MET A 1 5.94 -21.10 -6.17
N SER A 2 6.34 -21.98 -5.24
CA SER A 2 7.25 -21.59 -4.15
C SER A 2 8.59 -21.14 -4.74
N SER A 3 9.29 -20.23 -4.05
CA SER A 3 10.63 -19.76 -4.46
C SER A 3 11.54 -20.95 -4.78
N SER A 4 12.33 -20.84 -5.85
CA SER A 4 13.36 -21.82 -6.22
C SER A 4 14.66 -21.63 -5.42
N LEU A 5 14.74 -20.57 -4.62
CA LEU A 5 15.91 -20.23 -3.82
C LEU A 5 15.98 -21.08 -2.55
N THR A 6 17.19 -21.38 -2.10
CA THR A 6 17.40 -21.84 -0.72
C THR A 6 17.06 -20.73 0.28
N VAL A 7 16.95 -21.08 1.56
CA VAL A 7 16.70 -20.09 2.62
C VAL A 7 17.83 -19.05 2.68
N GLU A 8 19.07 -19.48 2.49
CA GLU A 8 20.25 -18.61 2.49
C GLU A 8 20.25 -17.67 1.27
N GLU A 9 19.93 -18.18 0.09
CA GLU A 9 19.82 -17.38 -1.13
C GLU A 9 18.69 -16.36 -1.04
N ALA A 10 17.53 -16.77 -0.55
CA ALA A 10 16.38 -15.87 -0.32
C ALA A 10 16.75 -14.77 0.69
N ARG A 11 17.46 -15.11 1.78
CA ARG A 11 17.94 -14.13 2.75
C ARG A 11 18.90 -13.13 2.12
N ALA A 12 19.90 -13.62 1.39
CA ALA A 12 20.88 -12.76 0.72
C ALA A 12 20.20 -11.82 -0.30
N GLN A 13 19.18 -12.30 -1.02
CA GLN A 13 18.40 -11.49 -1.94
C GLN A 13 17.63 -10.37 -1.21
N VAL A 14 16.96 -10.70 -0.10
CA VAL A 14 16.23 -9.70 0.71
C VAL A 14 17.18 -8.68 1.32
N ASP A 15 18.35 -9.09 1.81
CA ASP A 15 19.36 -8.19 2.36
C ASP A 15 19.92 -7.23 1.30
N SER A 16 20.28 -7.75 0.12
CA SER A 16 20.72 -6.93 -1.02
C SER A 16 19.66 -5.92 -1.41
N ARG A 17 18.40 -6.37 -1.54
CA ARG A 17 17.28 -5.50 -1.91
C ARG A 17 17.00 -4.42 -0.85
N THR A 18 17.11 -4.77 0.42
CA THR A 18 16.95 -3.83 1.54
C THR A 18 17.99 -2.71 1.43
N LYS A 19 19.26 -3.07 1.23
CA LYS A 19 20.33 -2.09 1.06
C LYS A 19 20.10 -1.17 -0.13
N GLU A 20 19.66 -1.70 -1.27
CA GLU A 20 19.29 -0.89 -2.45
C GLU A 20 18.18 0.12 -2.12
N LEU A 21 17.10 -0.36 -1.48
CA LEU A 21 15.95 0.48 -1.14
C LEU A 21 16.28 1.57 -0.12
N ILE A 22 17.10 1.25 0.88
CA ILE A 22 17.56 2.25 1.85
C ILE A 22 18.40 3.32 1.15
N ASN A 23 19.35 2.93 0.30
CA ASN A 23 20.12 3.89 -0.49
C ASN A 23 19.21 4.76 -1.36
N TRP A 24 18.21 4.17 -2.02
CA TRP A 24 17.25 4.89 -2.84
C TRP A 24 16.41 5.90 -2.04
N HIS A 25 15.86 5.50 -0.90
CA HIS A 25 14.97 6.37 -0.11
C HIS A 25 15.70 7.48 0.63
N PHE A 26 16.98 7.27 0.97
CA PHE A 26 17.80 8.24 1.72
C PHE A 26 18.85 8.97 0.86
N SER A 27 18.86 8.79 -0.47
CA SER A 27 19.67 9.64 -1.37
C SER A 27 18.96 10.96 -1.68
N PRO A 28 19.63 12.12 -1.64
CA PRO A 28 19.07 13.40 -2.09
C PRO A 28 18.60 13.44 -3.56
N GLU A 29 19.10 12.53 -4.39
CA GLU A 29 18.81 12.43 -5.82
C GLU A 29 17.50 11.68 -6.09
N THR A 30 17.06 10.82 -5.17
CA THR A 30 15.96 9.86 -5.41
C THR A 30 14.93 9.81 -4.30
N GLY A 31 15.31 10.11 -3.06
CA GLY A 31 14.47 10.07 -1.87
C GLY A 31 13.33 11.07 -1.87
N CYS A 32 12.39 10.91 -0.93
CA CYS A 32 11.30 11.85 -0.75
C CYS A 32 11.63 12.88 0.35
N PRO A 33 11.05 14.10 0.30
CA PRO A 33 11.28 15.14 1.29
C PRO A 33 11.14 14.66 2.75
N TYR A 34 10.08 13.89 3.05
CA TYR A 34 9.81 13.41 4.41
C TYR A 34 10.98 12.62 5.01
N TRP A 35 11.48 11.60 4.31
CA TRP A 35 12.54 10.74 4.83
C TRP A 35 13.90 11.43 4.87
N LEU A 36 14.16 12.32 3.90
CA LEU A 36 15.40 13.12 3.87
C LEU A 36 15.44 14.13 5.02
N ASP A 37 14.29 14.73 5.37
CA ASP A 37 14.19 15.62 6.53
C ASP A 37 14.25 14.87 7.86
N TRP A 38 13.64 13.68 7.93
CA TRP A 38 13.78 12.79 9.09
C TRP A 38 15.25 12.43 9.34
N ALA A 39 16.00 12.06 8.29
CA ALA A 39 17.38 11.61 8.41
C ALA A 39 18.33 12.67 9.00
N LYS A 40 18.07 13.96 8.75
CA LYS A 40 18.84 15.08 9.34
C LYS A 40 18.77 15.08 10.87
N ASN A 41 17.68 14.57 11.45
CA ASN A 41 17.43 14.59 12.88
C ASN A 41 17.63 13.22 13.55
N ALA A 42 17.83 12.15 12.78
CA ALA A 42 17.93 10.79 13.29
C ALA A 42 19.19 10.55 14.13
N GLY A 43 20.26 11.33 13.91
CA GLY A 43 21.55 11.15 14.58
C GLY A 43 22.38 9.97 14.03
N TRP A 44 21.91 9.32 12.96
CA TRP A 44 22.62 8.28 12.21
C TRP A 44 22.18 8.31 10.74
N ASP A 45 23.04 7.82 9.85
CA ASP A 45 22.71 7.67 8.43
C ASP A 45 22.20 6.24 8.16
N PRO A 46 20.94 6.07 7.71
CA PRO A 46 20.41 4.75 7.37
C PRO A 46 21.21 3.99 6.32
N ARG A 47 21.83 4.70 5.38
CA ARG A 47 22.63 4.09 4.30
C ARG A 47 23.89 3.41 4.83
N GLU A 48 24.38 3.87 5.98
CA GLU A 48 25.53 3.27 6.66
C GLU A 48 25.10 2.14 7.61
N ARG A 49 23.98 2.32 8.33
CA ARG A 49 23.58 1.39 9.40
C ARG A 49 22.70 0.22 8.97
N VAL A 50 21.96 0.33 7.87
CA VAL A 50 21.07 -0.74 7.39
C VAL A 50 21.75 -1.48 6.24
N GLN A 51 22.33 -2.66 6.53
CA GLN A 51 22.99 -3.51 5.54
C GLN A 51 22.20 -4.79 5.26
N THR A 52 21.31 -5.18 6.17
CA THR A 52 20.45 -6.37 6.10
C THR A 52 19.01 -6.00 6.45
N PHE A 53 18.07 -6.89 6.19
CA PHE A 53 16.67 -6.70 6.59
C PHE A 53 16.49 -6.64 8.11
N ALA A 54 17.32 -7.36 8.86
CA ALA A 54 17.27 -7.34 10.33
C ALA A 54 17.60 -5.95 10.91
N ASP A 55 18.45 -5.18 10.21
CA ASP A 55 18.87 -3.83 10.64
C ASP A 55 17.73 -2.80 10.53
N MET A 56 16.60 -3.14 9.91
CA MET A 56 15.39 -2.31 9.91
C MET A 56 14.88 -2.04 11.34
N LEU A 57 15.28 -2.86 12.32
CA LEU A 57 14.97 -2.66 13.74
C LEU A 57 15.72 -1.46 14.37
N HIS A 58 16.65 -0.82 13.65
CA HIS A 58 17.22 0.47 14.06
C HIS A 58 16.22 1.63 13.94
N PHE A 59 15.18 1.49 13.11
CA PHE A 59 14.11 2.47 13.07
C PHE A 59 13.16 2.26 14.25
N ASP A 60 12.79 3.37 14.90
CA ASP A 60 11.65 3.37 15.80
C ASP A 60 10.35 3.04 15.06
N ASN A 61 9.30 2.68 15.80
CA ASN A 61 7.97 2.53 15.24
C ASN A 61 7.55 3.82 14.53
N PHE A 62 7.10 3.69 13.28
CA PHE A 62 6.62 4.82 12.49
C PHE A 62 5.38 5.45 13.13
N ASP A 63 5.43 6.76 13.38
CA ASP A 63 4.27 7.53 13.83
C ASP A 63 3.26 7.67 12.69
N ASP A 64 2.24 6.82 12.70
CA ASP A 64 1.23 6.79 11.65
C ASP A 64 0.28 7.99 11.67
N GLU A 65 0.30 8.84 12.71
CA GLU A 65 -0.45 10.09 12.76
C GLU A 65 0.06 11.11 11.75
N VAL A 66 1.33 11.00 11.35
CA VAL A 66 1.94 11.77 10.26
C VAL A 66 1.10 11.65 8.99
N LEU A 67 0.59 10.46 8.68
CA LEU A 67 -0.22 10.21 7.48
C LEU A 67 -1.59 10.90 7.50
N ARG A 68 -2.00 11.52 8.60
CA ARG A 68 -3.23 12.32 8.68
C ARG A 68 -2.97 13.83 8.63
N LYS A 69 -1.75 14.25 8.94
CA LYS A 69 -1.40 15.64 9.23
C LYS A 69 -0.52 16.26 8.15
N GLU A 70 0.34 15.45 7.54
CA GLU A 70 1.25 15.91 6.50
C GLU A 70 0.59 15.94 5.12
N ASP A 71 1.08 16.85 4.26
CA ASP A 71 0.76 16.82 2.84
C ASP A 71 1.31 15.52 2.21
N PRO A 72 0.46 14.68 1.58
CA PRO A 72 0.91 13.47 0.90
C PRO A 72 2.05 13.70 -0.10
N ALA A 73 2.17 14.91 -0.68
CA ALA A 73 3.24 15.26 -1.60
C ALA A 73 4.65 15.16 -0.98
N LYS A 74 4.79 15.28 0.35
CA LYS A 74 6.08 15.10 1.04
C LYS A 74 6.64 13.68 0.91
N PHE A 75 5.80 12.71 0.55
CA PHE A 75 6.21 11.32 0.36
C PHE A 75 6.58 11.01 -1.09
N ILE A 76 6.47 11.97 -2.02
CA ILE A 76 6.86 11.76 -3.42
C ILE A 76 8.39 11.67 -3.50
N PRO A 77 8.96 10.53 -3.93
CA PRO A 77 10.39 10.46 -4.19
C PRO A 77 10.76 11.38 -5.35
N LYS A 78 11.93 12.02 -5.30
CA LYS A 78 12.39 12.97 -6.32
C LYS A 78 12.36 12.39 -7.74
N ALA A 79 12.60 11.09 -7.88
CA ALA A 79 12.49 10.37 -9.15
C ALA A 79 11.09 10.42 -9.81
N TYR A 80 10.05 10.78 -9.04
CA TYR A 80 8.67 10.92 -9.48
C TYR A 80 8.14 12.36 -9.35
N GLU A 81 9.02 13.34 -9.16
CA GLU A 81 8.65 14.74 -9.05
C GLU A 81 7.84 15.20 -10.28
N GLY A 82 6.77 15.96 -10.04
CA GLY A 82 5.86 16.43 -11.09
C GLY A 82 4.92 15.37 -11.68
N ARG A 83 5.08 14.08 -11.33
CA ARG A 83 4.16 13.02 -11.78
C ARG A 83 2.89 13.02 -10.94
N PRO A 84 1.68 13.12 -11.54
CA PRO A 84 0.42 12.95 -10.82
C PRO A 84 0.34 11.58 -10.14
N TYR A 85 -0.25 11.52 -8.95
CA TYR A 85 -0.34 10.33 -8.10
C TYR A 85 -1.76 10.11 -7.57
N ASN A 86 -2.05 8.88 -7.14
CA ASN A 86 -3.28 8.54 -6.45
C ASN A 86 -3.14 8.75 -4.94
N VAL A 87 -4.22 9.18 -4.28
CA VAL A 87 -4.32 9.22 -2.82
C VAL A 87 -5.21 8.08 -2.35
N PHE A 88 -4.68 7.24 -1.46
CA PHE A 88 -5.36 6.12 -0.86
C PHE A 88 -5.55 6.33 0.64
N GLU A 89 -6.76 6.06 1.12
CA GLU A 89 -7.13 6.24 2.52
C GLU A 89 -7.24 4.92 3.29
N THR A 90 -6.76 4.94 4.53
CA THR A 90 -7.02 3.89 5.51
C THR A 90 -7.59 4.45 6.82
N GLY A 91 -8.41 3.65 7.50
CA GLY A 91 -9.18 4.10 8.67
C GLY A 91 -10.30 5.09 8.33
N GLY A 92 -10.43 6.16 9.15
CA GLY A 92 -11.39 7.25 8.95
C GLY A 92 -12.74 7.11 9.69
N THR A 93 -12.86 6.15 10.61
CA THR A 93 -14.12 5.92 11.36
C THR A 93 -14.25 6.83 12.59
N THR A 94 -13.14 7.39 13.07
CA THR A 94 -13.05 8.20 14.31
C THR A 94 -12.46 9.60 14.07
N GLY A 95 -12.16 9.96 12.82
CA GLY A 95 -11.50 11.23 12.47
C GLY A 95 -10.96 11.22 11.05
N MET A 96 -10.00 12.11 10.77
CA MET A 96 -9.33 12.19 9.47
C MET A 96 -8.68 10.83 9.11
N PRO A 97 -8.96 10.23 7.94
CA PRO A 97 -8.26 9.02 7.51
C PRO A 97 -6.75 9.25 7.30
N LYS A 98 -5.96 8.19 7.41
CA LYS A 98 -4.55 8.21 6.98
C LYS A 98 -4.52 8.20 5.46
N GLN A 99 -3.72 9.08 4.87
CA GLN A 99 -3.52 9.19 3.43
C GLN A 99 -2.16 8.63 3.04
N ARG A 100 -2.12 7.88 1.95
CA ARG A 100 -0.90 7.35 1.33
C ARG A 100 -0.94 7.62 -0.16
N ILE A 101 0.21 7.82 -0.77
CA ILE A 101 0.33 8.03 -2.22
C ILE A 101 0.63 6.70 -2.94
N GLY A 102 0.28 6.63 -4.22
CA GLY A 102 0.67 5.52 -5.11
C GLY A 102 0.49 5.89 -6.58
N TRP A 103 0.92 5.01 -7.48
CA TRP A 103 0.80 5.22 -8.93
C TRP A 103 0.27 3.96 -9.61
N GLU A 104 1.14 2.97 -9.74
CA GLU A 104 0.85 1.71 -10.44
C GLU A 104 1.34 0.51 -9.61
N ASP A 105 1.81 0.76 -8.39
CA ASP A 105 2.26 -0.26 -7.44
C ASP A 105 1.17 -1.31 -7.18
N TYR A 106 -0.09 -0.90 -7.12
CA TYR A 106 -1.21 -1.83 -6.97
C TYR A 106 -1.38 -2.76 -8.18
N LYS A 107 -0.97 -2.33 -9.37
CA LYS A 107 -1.00 -3.20 -10.56
C LYS A 107 0.13 -4.20 -10.51
N THR A 108 1.36 -3.75 -10.21
CA THR A 108 2.51 -4.64 -10.07
C THR A 108 2.24 -5.71 -9.01
N ASP A 109 1.87 -5.31 -7.79
CA ASP A 109 1.59 -6.24 -6.69
C ASP A 109 0.54 -7.29 -7.07
N TYR A 110 -0.55 -6.87 -7.74
CA TYR A 110 -1.65 -7.77 -8.07
C TYR A 110 -1.39 -8.60 -9.33
N THR A 111 -0.56 -8.13 -10.25
CA THR A 111 -0.03 -8.97 -11.34
C THR A 111 0.85 -10.07 -10.76
N GLU A 112 1.82 -9.74 -9.89
CA GLU A 112 2.70 -10.73 -9.26
C GLU A 112 1.89 -11.71 -8.41
N PHE A 113 0.91 -11.22 -7.64
CA PHE A 113 -0.03 -12.07 -6.90
C PHE A 113 -0.80 -12.99 -7.86
N SER A 114 -1.29 -12.48 -8.99
CA SER A 114 -2.01 -13.27 -9.98
C SER A 114 -1.12 -14.37 -10.58
N GLU A 115 0.11 -14.05 -10.94
CA GLU A 115 1.07 -14.98 -11.55
C GLU A 115 1.59 -16.01 -10.55
N HIS A 116 1.64 -15.66 -9.26
CA HIS A 116 2.05 -16.59 -8.21
C HIS A 116 1.11 -17.81 -8.13
N TYR A 117 -0.19 -17.58 -8.28
CA TYR A 117 -1.22 -18.62 -8.28
C TYR A 117 -1.48 -19.13 -9.70
N GLY A 118 -1.59 -20.46 -9.83
CA GLY A 118 -1.92 -21.08 -11.11
C GLY A 118 -3.28 -20.63 -11.67
N PRO A 119 -3.56 -20.93 -12.95
CA PRO A 119 -4.82 -20.55 -13.60
C PRO A 119 -6.06 -21.12 -12.89
N ASP A 120 -5.92 -22.20 -12.13
CA ASP A 120 -7.02 -22.89 -11.46
C ASP A 120 -7.43 -22.28 -10.11
N PHE A 121 -6.63 -21.35 -9.55
CA PHE A 121 -6.92 -20.78 -8.23
C PHE A 121 -8.02 -19.72 -8.27
N PHE A 122 -8.05 -18.91 -9.34
CA PHE A 122 -9.13 -17.97 -9.63
C PHE A 122 -9.59 -18.13 -11.07
N PRO A 123 -10.90 -18.11 -11.37
CA PRO A 123 -11.42 -18.30 -12.72
C PRO A 123 -10.79 -17.36 -13.76
N GLN A 124 -10.38 -17.92 -14.89
CA GLN A 124 -9.97 -17.17 -16.08
C GLN A 124 -11.19 -16.84 -16.94
N GLY A 125 -11.24 -15.64 -17.51
CA GLY A 125 -12.30 -15.15 -18.39
C GLY A 125 -13.64 -14.87 -17.70
N ALA A 126 -13.77 -15.12 -16.39
CA ALA A 126 -14.99 -14.85 -15.65
C ALA A 126 -15.06 -13.39 -15.21
N ASN A 127 -16.25 -12.81 -15.16
CA ASN A 127 -16.49 -11.51 -14.56
C ASN A 127 -16.45 -11.59 -13.03
N TRP A 128 -16.00 -10.50 -12.39
CA TRP A 128 -15.81 -10.39 -10.95
C TRP A 128 -16.85 -9.44 -10.36
N LEU A 129 -17.28 -9.70 -9.13
CA LEU A 129 -18.10 -8.80 -8.34
C LEU A 129 -17.36 -8.42 -7.06
N MET A 130 -16.90 -7.17 -6.98
CA MET A 130 -16.28 -6.62 -5.78
C MET A 130 -17.35 -5.94 -4.94
N VAL A 131 -17.57 -6.47 -3.73
CA VAL A 131 -18.45 -5.86 -2.72
C VAL A 131 -17.57 -5.22 -1.67
N GLY A 132 -17.54 -3.90 -1.65
CA GLY A 132 -16.64 -3.18 -0.78
C GLY A 132 -16.54 -1.70 -1.15
N PRO A 133 -15.72 -0.94 -0.42
CA PRO A 133 -15.59 0.49 -0.66
C PRO A 133 -14.80 0.73 -1.95
N THR A 134 -15.38 1.47 -2.91
CA THR A 134 -14.68 1.83 -4.14
C THR A 134 -13.78 3.06 -3.95
N GLY A 135 -14.33 4.16 -3.42
CA GLY A 135 -13.77 5.53 -3.41
C GLY A 135 -12.25 5.69 -3.23
N PRO A 136 -11.75 6.19 -2.09
CA PRO A 136 -10.31 6.43 -1.92
C PRO A 136 -9.53 5.15 -1.54
N ARG A 137 -9.99 3.96 -1.97
CA ARG A 137 -9.44 2.68 -1.51
C ARG A 137 -8.60 2.03 -2.61
N ARG A 138 -7.33 1.78 -2.30
CA ARG A 138 -6.39 1.06 -3.18
C ARG A 138 -6.94 -0.28 -3.66
N LEU A 139 -7.66 -0.99 -2.79
CA LEU A 139 -8.15 -2.35 -3.05
C LEU A 139 -9.10 -2.41 -4.25
N ARG A 140 -9.95 -1.41 -4.46
CA ARG A 140 -10.86 -1.39 -5.62
C ARG A 140 -10.08 -1.40 -6.93
N MET A 141 -9.06 -0.55 -7.07
CA MET A 141 -8.23 -0.49 -8.28
C MET A 141 -7.43 -1.78 -8.51
N ALA A 142 -6.93 -2.37 -7.43
CA ALA A 142 -6.22 -3.65 -7.46
C ALA A 142 -7.10 -4.81 -7.94
N ILE A 143 -8.33 -4.94 -7.41
CA ILE A 143 -9.27 -6.00 -7.80
C ILE A 143 -9.75 -5.81 -9.24
N GLU A 144 -10.00 -4.57 -9.65
CA GLU A 144 -10.33 -4.23 -11.04
C GLU A 144 -9.21 -4.68 -12.00
N HIS A 145 -7.97 -4.34 -11.67
CA HIS A 145 -6.79 -4.76 -12.43
C HIS A 145 -6.67 -6.29 -12.49
N LEU A 146 -6.82 -6.97 -11.36
CA LEU A 146 -6.73 -8.43 -11.26
C LEU A 146 -7.78 -9.14 -12.13
N ALA A 147 -9.03 -8.67 -12.13
CA ALA A 147 -10.07 -9.20 -13.01
C ALA A 147 -9.71 -9.02 -14.49
N ASN A 148 -9.24 -7.82 -14.86
CA ASN A 148 -8.90 -7.48 -16.24
C ASN A 148 -7.76 -8.33 -16.78
N ILE A 149 -6.67 -8.52 -16.01
CA ILE A 149 -5.53 -9.36 -16.45
C ILE A 149 -5.89 -10.86 -16.51
N ARG A 150 -6.95 -11.27 -15.81
CA ARG A 150 -7.55 -12.62 -15.93
C ARG A 150 -8.64 -12.70 -16.99
N GLY A 151 -8.85 -11.65 -17.78
CA GLY A 151 -9.76 -11.65 -18.94
C GLY A 151 -11.23 -11.42 -18.61
N GLY A 152 -11.57 -10.91 -17.43
CA GLY A 152 -12.94 -10.60 -17.02
C GLY A 152 -13.17 -9.12 -16.73
N ALA A 153 -14.43 -8.67 -16.79
CA ALA A 153 -14.83 -7.37 -16.28
C ALA A 153 -14.99 -7.40 -14.75
N CYS A 154 -14.79 -6.28 -14.07
CA CYS A 154 -15.09 -6.13 -12.64
C CYS A 154 -16.30 -5.23 -12.42
N TYR A 155 -17.32 -5.76 -11.75
CA TYR A 155 -18.49 -5.02 -11.28
C TYR A 155 -18.33 -4.65 -9.81
N PHE A 156 -18.96 -3.57 -9.38
CA PHE A 156 -18.83 -3.03 -8.03
C PHE A 156 -20.18 -2.87 -7.34
N ILE A 157 -20.22 -3.25 -6.07
CA ILE A 157 -21.25 -2.84 -5.13
C ILE A 157 -20.56 -2.04 -4.03
N ASP A 158 -20.91 -0.77 -3.91
CA ASP A 158 -20.34 0.11 -2.90
C ASP A 158 -20.84 -0.25 -1.51
N LEU A 159 -19.89 -0.60 -0.65
CA LEU A 159 -20.10 -0.87 0.76
C LEU A 159 -19.09 -0.07 1.57
N ASP A 160 -19.48 1.08 2.13
CA ASP A 160 -18.59 1.86 3.01
C ASP A 160 -18.82 1.49 4.49
N PRO A 161 -17.94 0.68 5.12
CA PRO A 161 -18.08 0.33 6.53
C PRO A 161 -17.97 1.54 7.46
N ARG A 162 -17.42 2.68 7.01
CA ARG A 162 -17.41 3.92 7.79
C ARG A 162 -18.83 4.44 7.99
N TRP A 163 -19.69 4.34 6.97
CA TRP A 163 -21.07 4.77 7.08
C TRP A 163 -21.86 3.88 8.02
N VAL A 164 -21.68 2.56 7.91
CA VAL A 164 -22.30 1.59 8.84
C VAL A 164 -21.94 1.91 10.29
N LYS A 165 -20.65 2.18 10.58
CA LYS A 165 -20.23 2.59 11.93
C LYS A 165 -20.82 3.92 12.38
N ARG A 166 -20.97 4.90 11.48
CA ARG A 166 -21.64 6.17 11.81
C ARG A 166 -23.10 5.94 12.15
N LEU A 167 -23.84 5.14 11.35
CA LEU A 167 -25.23 4.79 11.65
C LEU A 167 -25.37 4.17 13.04
N ILE A 168 -24.51 3.20 13.37
CA ILE A 168 -24.48 2.60 14.73
C ILE A 168 -24.21 3.67 15.79
N GLY A 169 -23.22 4.54 15.58
CA GLY A 169 -22.90 5.62 16.52
C GLY A 169 -24.01 6.67 16.68
N MET A 170 -24.86 6.85 15.66
CA MET A 170 -26.04 7.71 15.69
C MET A 170 -27.28 7.03 16.26
N GLY A 171 -27.21 5.72 16.59
CA GLY A 171 -28.35 4.93 17.06
C GLY A 171 -29.28 4.44 15.94
N GLU A 172 -28.92 4.64 14.68
CA GLU A 172 -29.69 4.30 13.48
C GLU A 172 -29.59 2.80 13.13
N MET A 173 -29.89 1.93 14.09
CA MET A 173 -29.68 0.48 13.99
C MET A 173 -30.53 -0.19 12.92
N GLN A 174 -31.70 0.36 12.60
CA GLN A 174 -32.54 -0.17 11.51
C GLN A 174 -31.86 0.04 10.15
N MET A 175 -31.32 1.24 9.92
CA MET A 175 -30.59 1.56 8.68
C MET A 175 -29.30 0.75 8.57
N ALA A 176 -28.58 0.55 9.69
CA ALA A 176 -27.39 -0.30 9.68
C ALA A 176 -27.71 -1.77 9.31
N LYS A 177 -28.86 -2.30 9.78
CA LYS A 177 -29.35 -3.64 9.42
C LYS A 177 -29.83 -3.74 7.97
N ALA A 178 -30.40 -2.66 7.42
CA ALA A 178 -30.82 -2.62 6.02
C ALA A 178 -29.65 -2.69 5.02
N TYR A 179 -28.42 -2.50 5.52
CA TYR A 179 -27.19 -2.58 4.74
C TYR A 179 -26.52 -3.98 4.79
N GLN A 180 -27.12 -4.95 5.50
CA GLN A 180 -26.66 -6.35 5.60
C GLN A 180 -27.05 -7.18 4.39
#